data_AF-A0A377ZC23-F1
#
_entry.id   AF-A0A377ZC23-F1
#
_cell.length_a   1.000
_cell.length_b   1.000
_cell.length_c   1.000
_cell.angle_alpha   90.00
_cell.angle_beta   90.00
_cell.angle_gamma   90.00
#
_symmetry.space_group_name_H-M   'P 1'
#
loop_
_entity.id
_entity.type
_entity.pdbx_description
1 polymer ?
#
loop_
_entity_poly.entity_id
_entity_poly.type
_entity_poly.pdbx_seq_one_letter_code
_entity_poly.pdbx_strand_id
1 'polypeptide(L)'
;MTTLEIKSGYGLDLPNERKMLRVARQLADHNGVELSATLLSAHATPPEYQGDADGYITLVCETILPTLWQEGLFESVDVFCENVGFSRSKLSASFRRRRRWAFR
;
A
#
# COMPACT_ATOMS: atom_id res chain seq x y z
N MET A 1 3.11 -22.95 9.94
CA MET A 1 2.25 -21.81 9.55
C MET A 1 1.51 -22.21 8.28
N THR A 2 0.23 -21.90 8.18
CA THR A 2 -0.61 -22.19 6.99
C THR A 2 -0.90 -20.95 6.15
N THR A 3 -0.82 -19.77 6.78
CA THR A 3 -1.16 -18.48 6.18
C THR A 3 -0.10 -17.44 6.56
N LEU A 4 0.28 -16.59 5.60
CA LEU A 4 1.26 -15.51 5.77
C LEU A 4 0.64 -14.17 5.37
N GLU A 5 0.92 -13.11 6.13
CA GLU A 5 0.68 -11.74 5.67
C GLU A 5 1.99 -11.16 5.14
N ILE A 6 1.96 -10.55 3.94
CA ILE A 6 3.11 -9.84 3.37
C ILE A 6 2.69 -8.41 3.04
N LYS A 7 3.49 -7.45 3.52
CA LYS A 7 3.27 -6.02 3.31
C LYS A 7 4.29 -5.47 2.31
N SER A 8 3.86 -4.53 1.47
CA SER A 8 4.76 -3.70 0.67
C SER A 8 5.36 -2.56 1.53
N GLY A 9 5.72 -1.40 0.96
CA GLY A 9 6.15 -0.23 1.73
C GLY A 9 7.65 0.02 1.80
N TYR A 10 8.48 -0.80 1.15
CA TYR A 10 9.92 -0.51 0.96
C TYR A 10 10.24 0.06 -0.44
N GLY A 11 9.24 0.20 -1.30
CA GLY A 11 9.40 0.76 -2.63
C GLY A 11 9.14 2.25 -2.66
N LEU A 12 8.07 2.69 -1.98
CA LEU A 12 7.64 4.10 -1.90
C LEU A 12 7.34 4.76 -3.26
N ASP A 13 7.20 3.95 -4.32
CA ASP A 13 6.79 4.36 -5.66
C ASP A 13 5.99 3.25 -6.35
N LEU A 14 5.25 3.59 -7.41
CA LEU A 14 4.38 2.62 -8.10
C LEU A 14 5.15 1.38 -8.63
N PRO A 15 6.26 1.51 -9.38
CA PRO A 15 6.99 0.35 -9.90
C PRO A 15 7.45 -0.62 -8.81
N ASN A 16 8.02 -0.11 -7.72
CA ASN A 16 8.61 -0.93 -6.67
C ASN A 16 7.54 -1.53 -5.75
N GLU A 17 6.47 -0.79 -5.45
CA GLU A 17 5.30 -1.33 -4.72
C GLU A 17 4.65 -2.48 -5.51
N ARG A 18 4.45 -2.28 -6.82
CA ARG A 18 3.96 -3.33 -7.73
C ARG A 18 4.86 -4.57 -7.70
N LYS A 19 6.18 -4.37 -7.77
CA LYS A 19 7.16 -5.45 -7.79
C LYS A 19 7.05 -6.30 -6.53
N MET A 20 6.99 -5.68 -5.35
CA MET A 20 6.89 -6.42 -4.08
C MET A 20 5.60 -7.24 -4.00
N LEU A 21 4.45 -6.68 -4.38
CA LEU A 21 3.18 -7.41 -4.35
C LEU A 21 3.16 -8.59 -5.35
N ARG A 22 3.79 -8.44 -6.52
CA ARG A 22 3.96 -9.55 -7.47
C ARG A 22 4.86 -10.65 -6.91
N VAL A 23 5.94 -10.29 -6.22
CA VAL A 23 6.82 -11.26 -5.54
C VAL A 23 6.06 -11.99 -4.44
N ALA A 24 5.25 -11.29 -3.65
CA ALA A 24 4.42 -11.91 -2.62
C ALA A 24 3.47 -12.98 -3.21
N ARG A 25 2.79 -12.65 -4.32
CA ARG A 25 1.93 -13.62 -5.02
C ARG A 25 2.70 -14.84 -5.54
N GLN A 26 3.86 -14.64 -6.16
CA GLN A 26 4.71 -15.73 -6.62
C GLN A 26 5.17 -16.65 -5.49
N LEU A 27 5.45 -16.10 -4.30
CA LEU A 27 5.79 -16.89 -3.12
C LEU A 27 4.63 -17.78 -2.68
N ALA A 28 3.40 -17.28 -2.72
CA ALA A 28 2.22 -18.08 -2.41
C ALA A 28 2.07 -19.26 -3.39
N ASP A 29 2.14 -18.95 -4.69
CA ASP A 29 1.97 -19.92 -5.78
C ASP A 29 3.03 -21.04 -5.75
N HIS A 30 4.28 -20.72 -5.39
CA HIS A 30 5.37 -21.71 -5.38
C HIS A 30 5.45 -22.57 -4.11
N ASN A 31 4.94 -22.08 -2.98
CA ASN A 31 5.11 -22.76 -1.68
C ASN A 31 3.82 -23.40 -1.15
N GLY A 32 2.69 -23.25 -1.85
CA GLY A 32 1.41 -23.81 -1.43
C GLY A 32 0.89 -23.24 -0.10
N VAL A 33 1.23 -21.97 0.18
CA VAL A 33 0.81 -21.24 1.38
C VAL A 33 -0.26 -20.23 1.02
N GLU A 34 -1.22 -20.02 1.92
CA GLU A 34 -2.15 -18.91 1.77
C GLU A 34 -1.42 -17.59 2.09
N LEU A 35 -1.69 -16.55 1.29
CA LEU A 35 -1.04 -15.27 1.44
C LEU A 35 -2.04 -14.11 1.41
N SER A 36 -1.93 -13.26 2.42
CA SER A 36 -2.63 -11.99 2.53
C SER A 36 -1.70 -10.83 2.17
N ALA A 37 -1.91 -10.24 1.00
CA ALA A 37 -1.08 -9.14 0.51
C ALA A 37 -1.64 -7.78 0.92
N THR A 38 -0.79 -6.97 1.57
CA THR A 38 -1.14 -5.64 2.09
C THR A 38 -0.34 -4.54 1.38
N LEU A 39 -1.02 -3.53 0.86
CA LEU A 39 -0.38 -2.30 0.37
C LEU A 39 -0.01 -1.40 1.55
N LEU A 40 1.28 -1.11 1.74
CA LEU A 40 1.81 -0.22 2.79
C LEU A 40 2.63 0.91 2.18
N SER A 41 2.26 1.46 1.01
CA SER A 41 3.06 2.53 0.38
C SER A 41 3.22 3.77 1.27
N ALA A 42 2.24 4.05 2.15
CA ALA A 42 2.36 5.07 3.18
C ALA A 42 3.15 4.56 4.41
N HIS A 43 4.33 3.97 4.18
CA HIS A 43 5.25 3.51 5.24
C HIS A 43 6.17 4.64 5.71
N ALA A 44 6.67 5.44 4.76
CA ALA A 44 7.54 6.57 4.98
C ALA A 44 7.39 7.56 3.82
N THR A 45 7.86 8.79 4.02
CA THR A 45 7.96 9.78 2.93
C THR A 45 9.27 9.53 2.17
N PRO A 46 9.22 9.27 0.85
CA PRO A 46 10.43 9.06 0.06
C PRO A 46 11.26 10.36 -0.05
N PRO A 47 12.58 10.27 -0.29
CA PRO A 47 13.48 11.43 -0.37
C PRO A 47 13.02 12.53 -1.35
N GLU A 48 12.40 12.13 -2.46
CA GLU A 48 11.90 13.03 -3.51
C GLU A 48 10.73 13.92 -3.03
N TYR A 49 10.08 13.53 -1.93
CA TYR A 49 8.98 14.25 -1.30
C TYR A 49 9.35 14.80 0.09
N GLN A 50 10.65 14.98 0.38
CA GLN A 50 11.07 15.65 1.61
C GLN A 50 10.46 17.05 1.71
N GLY A 51 9.73 17.31 2.79
CA GLY A 51 8.98 18.56 2.98
C GLY A 51 7.62 18.61 2.28
N ASP A 52 7.24 17.60 1.49
CA ASP A 52 5.96 17.48 0.80
C ASP A 52 5.29 16.10 1.00
N ALA A 53 5.05 15.74 2.26
CA ALA A 53 4.33 14.51 2.60
C ALA A 53 2.90 14.47 2.05
N ASP A 54 2.26 15.64 1.86
CA ASP A 54 0.91 15.74 1.31
C ASP A 54 0.87 15.42 -0.19
N GLY A 55 1.87 15.88 -0.96
CA GLY A 55 2.06 15.48 -2.35
C GLY A 55 2.28 13.98 -2.49
N TYR A 56 3.05 13.37 -1.57
CA TYR A 56 3.24 11.92 -1.57
C TYR A 56 1.94 11.15 -1.28
N ILE A 57 1.13 11.60 -0.31
CA ILE A 57 -0.18 10.97 -0.07
C ILE A 57 -1.11 11.10 -1.27
N THR A 58 -1.04 12.23 -1.99
CA THR A 58 -1.80 12.41 -3.22
C THR A 58 -1.37 11.38 -4.27
N LEU A 59 -0.06 11.17 -4.47
CA LEU A 59 0.45 10.10 -5.34
C LEU A 59 -0.05 8.72 -4.92
N VAL A 60 0.07 8.38 -3.64
CA VAL A 60 -0.36 7.08 -3.10
C VAL A 60 -1.86 6.87 -3.36
N CYS A 61 -2.68 7.87 -3.02
CA CYS A 61 -4.13 7.75 -3.10
C CYS A 61 -4.64 7.77 -4.54
N GLU A 62 -4.11 8.65 -5.39
CA GLU A 62 -4.64 8.90 -6.73
C GLU A 62 -4.01 8.04 -7.81
N THR A 63 -2.81 7.53 -7.58
CA THR A 63 -2.07 6.74 -8.57
C THR A 63 -1.78 5.33 -8.09
N ILE A 64 -1.08 5.16 -6.95
CA ILE A 64 -0.57 3.84 -6.54
C ILE A 64 -1.70 2.89 -6.17
N LEU A 65 -2.51 3.26 -5.18
CA LEU A 65 -3.62 2.45 -4.69
C LEU A 65 -4.60 2.05 -5.81
N PRO A 66 -5.16 2.97 -6.63
CA PRO A 66 -6.12 2.59 -7.66
C PRO A 66 -5.51 1.69 -8.74
N THR A 67 -4.26 1.95 -9.15
CA THR A 67 -3.58 1.13 -10.16
C THR A 67 -3.38 -0.29 -9.66
N LEU A 68 -2.83 -0.45 -8.46
CA LEU A 68 -2.52 -1.77 -7.90
C LEU A 68 -3.79 -2.54 -7.49
N TRP A 69 -4.86 -1.83 -7.13
CA TRP A 69 -6.17 -2.45 -6.89
C TRP A 69 -6.76 -3.02 -8.18
N GLN A 70 -6.70 -2.27 -9.28
CA GLN A 70 -7.17 -2.74 -10.60
C GLN A 70 -6.38 -3.95 -11.08
N GLU A 71 -5.09 -4.05 -10.73
CA GLU A 71 -4.25 -5.22 -11.00
C GLU A 71 -4.54 -6.41 -10.06
N GLY A 72 -5.37 -6.24 -9.01
CA GLY A 72 -5.72 -7.31 -8.07
C GLY A 72 -4.52 -7.81 -7.26
N LEU A 73 -3.61 -6.90 -6.88
CA LEU A 73 -2.32 -7.26 -6.26
C LEU A 73 -2.33 -7.25 -4.72
N PHE A 74 -3.36 -6.71 -4.09
CA PHE A 74 -3.49 -6.66 -2.63
C PHE A 74 -4.97 -6.70 -2.22
N GLU A 75 -5.22 -7.11 -0.98
CA GLU A 75 -6.56 -7.21 -0.39
C GLU A 75 -6.76 -6.29 0.82
N SER A 76 -5.69 -5.71 1.34
CA SER A 76 -5.73 -4.78 2.47
C SER A 76 -4.79 -3.60 2.24
N VAL A 77 -5.10 -2.47 2.87
CA VAL A 77 -4.23 -1.28 2.89
C VAL A 77 -3.85 -1.00 4.33
N ASP A 78 -2.56 -0.80 4.56
CA ASP A 78 -1.99 -0.43 5.85
C ASP A 78 -1.27 0.90 5.71
N VAL A 79 -1.18 1.65 6.80
CA VAL A 79 -0.61 2.99 6.81
C VAL A 79 0.10 3.25 8.13
N PHE A 80 1.34 3.70 8.02
CA PHE A 80 2.15 4.06 9.17
C PHE A 80 1.83 5.49 9.65
N CYS A 81 0.95 5.62 10.65
CA CYS A 81 0.56 6.91 11.23
C CYS A 81 1.48 7.31 12.40
N GLU A 82 2.63 7.89 12.10
CA GLU A 82 3.53 8.55 13.08
C GLU A 82 3.51 10.09 12.90
N ASN A 83 3.91 10.83 13.93
CA ASN A 83 3.90 12.31 13.93
C ASN A 83 4.74 12.94 12.80
N VAL A 84 5.69 12.17 12.26
CA VAL A 84 6.61 12.55 11.18
C VAL A 84 6.17 12.06 9.79
N GLY A 85 5.11 11.25 9.70
CA GLY A 85 4.61 10.67 8.45
C GLY A 85 3.28 11.26 8.01
N PHE A 86 2.19 10.90 8.71
CA PHE A 86 0.83 11.21 8.25
C PHE A 86 -0.14 11.52 9.40
N SER A 87 -0.92 12.60 9.27
CA SER A 87 -1.94 12.98 10.27
C SER A 87 -3.23 12.19 10.09
N ARG A 88 -3.79 11.67 11.21
CA ARG A 88 -5.04 10.89 11.26
C ARG A 88 -6.22 11.57 10.58
N SER A 89 -6.35 12.89 10.72
CA SER A 89 -7.46 13.66 10.13
C SER A 89 -7.43 13.61 8.59
N LYS A 90 -6.23 13.75 8.00
CA LYS A 90 -6.00 13.70 6.55
C LYS A 90 -6.23 12.29 6.00
N LEU A 91 -5.72 11.27 6.68
CA LEU A 91 -5.93 9.88 6.29
C LEU A 91 -7.41 9.50 6.27
N SER A 92 -8.13 9.88 7.33
CA SER A 92 -9.55 9.57 7.46
C SER A 92 -10.37 10.17 6.31
N ALA A 93 -10.02 11.37 5.82
CA ALA A 93 -10.70 12.04 4.72
C ALA A 93 -10.41 11.36 3.36
N SER A 94 -9.15 11.03 3.08
CA SER A 94 -8.75 10.35 1.84
C SER A 94 -9.38 8.94 1.71
N PHE A 95 -9.41 8.18 2.80
CA PHE A 95 -10.05 6.85 2.81
C PHE A 95 -11.59 6.92 2.89
N ARG A 96 -12.20 7.87 3.63
CA ARG A 96 -13.68 8.03 3.66
C ARG A 96 -14.27 8.34 2.30
N ARG A 97 -13.59 9.18 1.51
CA ARG A 97 -14.09 9.64 0.21
C ARG A 97 -14.14 8.50 -0.83
N ARG A 98 -13.53 7.34 -0.52
CA ARG A 98 -13.38 6.21 -1.44
C ARG A 98 -13.78 4.86 -0.83
N ARG A 99 -14.96 4.77 -0.21
CA ARG A 99 -15.71 3.50 0.04
C ARG A 99 -16.08 2.70 -1.24
N ARG A 100 -15.40 2.93 -2.37
CA ARG A 100 -15.61 2.22 -3.65
C ARG A 100 -14.74 0.98 -3.83
N TRP A 101 -13.74 0.79 -2.96
CA TRP A 101 -12.89 -0.38 -2.96
C TRP A 101 -13.50 -1.40 -2.00
N ALA A 102 -14.22 -2.38 -2.55
CA ALA A 102 -14.71 -3.51 -1.78
C ALA A 102 -13.53 -4.44 -1.49
N PHE A 103 -12.73 -4.09 -0.48
CA PHE A 103 -11.81 -4.99 0.17
C PHE A 103 -12.60 -6.20 0.66
N ARG A 104 -12.16 -7.40 0.30
CA ARG A 104 -12.89 -8.65 0.56
C ARG A 104 -12.65 -9.14 1.99
#